data_AF-A0A6L7QGD1-F1
#
_entry.id   AF-A0A6L7QGD1-F1
#
_cell.length_a   1.000
_cell.length_b   1.000
_cell.length_c   1.000
_cell.angle_alpha   90.00
_cell.angle_beta   90.00
_cell.angle_gamma   90.00
#
_symmetry.space_group_name_H-M   'P 1'
#
loop_
_entity.id
_entity.type
_entity.pdbx_description
1 polymer ?
#
loop_
_entity_poly.entity_id
_entity_poly.type
_entity_poly.pdbx_seq_one_letter_code
_entity_poly.pdbx_strand_id
1 'polypeptide(L)'
;MIPLVSTLCQGPLGVAQLPRLWWKNLLHQAGQLDEDYPFCSGGLDKYVLEVLCIDQDSALRFLWDQRPTYLEFEEWVTAEGTYEPNRIVRWNKSLVPRTHYRPDKIDETYGDIGWSLEEVTEVSAVLLNCLQDWHLFHGRVFAPGAPGLSGPVAPALSSIDRGPLGICQLPRTWLKTCLRARGWLHLDYPHCADG
;
A
#
# COMPACT_ATOMS: atom_id res chain seq x y z
N MET A 1 7.08 3.56 -9.38
CA MET A 1 6.85 3.89 -7.96
C MET A 1 6.24 2.68 -7.28
N ILE A 2 6.73 2.36 -6.08
CA ILE A 2 6.19 1.29 -5.24
C ILE A 2 5.02 1.84 -4.40
N PRO A 3 3.82 1.23 -4.42
CA PRO A 3 2.70 1.65 -3.58
C PRO A 3 2.99 1.45 -2.08
N LEU A 4 3.07 2.55 -1.32
CA LEU A 4 3.35 2.51 0.11
C LEU A 4 2.09 2.47 0.99
N VAL A 5 0.89 2.58 0.40
CA VAL A 5 -0.38 2.52 1.15
C VAL A 5 -0.58 1.12 1.70
N SER A 6 -0.56 0.94 3.02
CA SER A 6 -0.71 -0.39 3.65
C SER A 6 -2.03 -1.09 3.32
N THR A 7 -2.00 -2.43 3.37
CA THR A 7 -3.19 -3.30 3.23
C THR A 7 -4.28 -2.93 4.22
N LEU A 8 -3.92 -2.47 5.42
CA LEU A 8 -4.89 -2.15 6.47
C LEU A 8 -5.47 -0.73 6.36
N CYS A 9 -5.01 0.09 5.40
CA CYS A 9 -5.57 1.41 5.19
C CYS A 9 -7.03 1.33 4.73
N GLN A 10 -7.86 2.20 5.29
CA GLN A 10 -9.30 2.29 5.03
C GLN A 10 -9.67 3.74 4.71
N GLY A 11 -10.65 3.92 3.85
CA GLY A 11 -11.33 5.20 3.66
C GLY A 11 -12.63 5.31 4.45
N PRO A 12 -13.45 6.35 4.18
CA PRO A 12 -14.77 6.54 4.79
C PRO A 12 -15.69 5.32 4.72
N LEU A 13 -15.66 4.55 3.63
CA LEU A 13 -16.45 3.32 3.50
C LEU A 13 -15.98 2.20 4.45
N GLY A 14 -14.80 2.36 5.06
CA GLY A 14 -14.26 1.44 6.06
C GLY A 14 -13.77 0.12 5.45
N VAL A 15 -13.40 0.09 4.17
CA VAL A 15 -12.96 -1.14 3.49
C VAL A 15 -11.43 -1.15 3.40
N ALA A 16 -10.79 -2.07 4.11
CA ALA A 16 -9.35 -2.23 4.03
C ALA A 16 -8.95 -2.74 2.63
N GLN A 17 -7.71 -2.50 2.20
CA GLN A 17 -7.18 -2.74 0.85
C GLN A 17 -7.73 -1.80 -0.25
N LEU A 18 -8.93 -1.23 -0.11
CA LEU A 18 -9.55 -0.42 -1.16
C LEU A 18 -8.71 0.84 -1.54
N PRO A 19 -8.15 1.61 -0.59
CA PRO A 19 -7.22 2.71 -0.92
C PRO A 19 -5.98 2.27 -1.70
N ARG A 20 -5.45 1.09 -1.36
CA ARG A 20 -4.26 0.54 -2.00
C ARG A 20 -4.56 0.09 -3.43
N LEU A 21 -5.72 -0.55 -3.64
CA LEU A 21 -6.21 -0.93 -4.97
C LEU A 21 -6.39 0.29 -5.87
N TRP A 22 -7.05 1.34 -5.37
CA TRP A 22 -7.23 2.60 -6.09
C TRP A 22 -5.88 3.20 -6.50
N TRP A 23 -4.98 3.40 -5.53
CA TRP A 23 -3.69 4.07 -5.76
C TRP A 23 -2.84 3.33 -6.77
N LYS A 24 -2.76 2.00 -6.64
CA LYS A 24 -1.95 1.16 -7.52
C LYS A 24 -2.43 1.18 -8.97
N ASN A 25 -3.74 1.16 -9.19
CA ASN A 25 -4.30 1.20 -10.54
C ASN A 25 -4.15 2.57 -11.20
N LEU A 26 -4.25 3.66 -10.44
CA LEU A 26 -3.97 5.00 -10.98
C LEU A 26 -2.48 5.18 -11.34
N LEU A 27 -1.57 4.69 -10.50
CA LEU A 27 -0.14 4.68 -10.82
C LEU A 27 0.15 3.86 -12.07
N HIS A 28 -0.48 2.69 -12.22
CA HIS A 28 -0.34 1.87 -13.42
C HIS A 28 -0.79 2.64 -14.67
N GLN A 29 -2.00 3.18 -14.63
CA GLN A 29 -2.57 3.94 -15.75
C GLN A 29 -1.76 5.20 -16.10
N ALA A 30 -1.10 5.81 -15.11
CA ALA A 30 -0.21 6.96 -15.32
C ALA A 30 1.19 6.57 -15.85
N GLY A 31 1.50 5.28 -16.00
CA GLY A 31 2.84 4.80 -16.35
C GLY A 31 3.88 5.08 -15.25
N GLN A 32 3.42 5.24 -14.01
CA GLN A 32 4.25 5.58 -12.84
C GLN A 32 4.39 4.45 -11.83
N LEU A 33 3.64 3.36 -11.99
CA LEU A 33 3.87 2.14 -11.21
C LEU A 33 5.22 1.55 -11.61
N ASP A 34 5.95 1.01 -10.63
CA ASP A 34 7.19 0.28 -10.93
C ASP A 34 6.89 -0.93 -11.83
N GLU A 35 7.70 -1.17 -12.85
CA GLU A 35 7.44 -2.16 -13.90
C GLU A 35 7.32 -3.59 -13.36
N ASP A 36 8.07 -3.88 -12.30
CA ASP A 36 8.09 -5.18 -11.63
C ASP A 36 6.98 -5.31 -10.58
N TYR A 37 6.19 -4.24 -10.35
CA TYR A 37 5.18 -4.23 -9.30
C TYR A 37 3.81 -4.69 -9.81
N PRO A 38 3.21 -5.73 -9.21
CA PRO A 38 1.98 -6.31 -9.73
C PRO A 38 0.76 -5.42 -9.45
N PHE A 39 -0.05 -5.13 -10.47
CA PHE A 39 -1.34 -4.44 -10.34
C PHE A 39 -2.50 -5.37 -10.74
N CYS A 40 -3.53 -5.46 -9.89
CA CYS A 40 -4.71 -6.31 -10.11
C CYS A 40 -4.39 -7.77 -10.52
N SER A 41 -3.28 -8.33 -10.05
CA SER A 41 -2.79 -9.66 -10.43
C SER A 41 -3.45 -10.80 -9.65
N GLY A 42 -4.64 -10.56 -9.06
CA GLY A 42 -5.31 -11.45 -8.13
C GLY A 42 -5.02 -11.14 -6.65
N GLY A 43 -5.24 -12.14 -5.78
CA GLY A 43 -5.05 -12.01 -4.33
C GLY A 43 -6.02 -11.00 -3.70
N LEU A 44 -5.50 -10.12 -2.83
CA LEU A 44 -6.33 -9.17 -2.08
C LEU A 44 -7.06 -8.16 -2.96
N ASP A 45 -6.49 -7.78 -4.12
CA ASP A 45 -7.14 -6.86 -5.04
C ASP A 45 -8.43 -7.45 -5.59
N LYS A 46 -8.41 -8.74 -5.92
CA LYS A 46 -9.60 -9.46 -6.36
C LYS A 46 -10.58 -9.65 -5.20
N TYR A 47 -10.08 -10.08 -4.04
CA TYR A 47 -10.95 -10.38 -2.90
C TYR A 47 -11.66 -9.15 -2.33
N VAL A 48 -11.04 -7.97 -2.33
CA VAL A 48 -11.73 -6.76 -1.89
C VAL A 48 -12.90 -6.40 -2.81
N LEU A 49 -12.76 -6.61 -4.13
CA LEU A 49 -13.85 -6.41 -5.08
C LEU A 49 -14.95 -7.48 -4.92
N GLU A 50 -14.59 -8.73 -4.67
CA GLU A 50 -15.54 -9.81 -4.36
C GLU A 50 -16.32 -9.52 -3.07
N VAL A 51 -15.67 -8.96 -2.03
CA VAL A 51 -16.33 -8.53 -0.79
C VAL A 51 -17.39 -7.45 -1.06
N LEU A 52 -17.10 -6.57 -2.02
CA LEU A 52 -17.97 -5.47 -2.45
C LEU A 52 -19.00 -5.91 -3.51
N CYS A 53 -18.95 -7.16 -3.97
CA CYS A 53 -19.76 -7.66 -5.08
C CYS A 53 -19.60 -6.80 -6.36
N ILE A 54 -18.39 -6.32 -6.64
CA ILE A 54 -18.07 -5.49 -7.80
C ILE A 54 -17.34 -6.32 -8.84
N ASP A 55 -17.74 -6.17 -10.10
CA ASP A 55 -17.04 -6.75 -11.25
C ASP A 55 -15.66 -6.10 -11.44
N GLN A 56 -14.63 -6.93 -11.60
CA GLN A 56 -13.24 -6.48 -11.69
C GLN A 56 -13.00 -5.59 -12.91
N ASP A 57 -13.52 -5.99 -14.07
CA ASP A 57 -13.31 -5.25 -15.32
C ASP A 57 -14.01 -3.88 -15.29
N SER A 58 -15.18 -3.82 -14.65
CA SER A 58 -15.92 -2.57 -14.44
C SER A 58 -15.19 -1.62 -13.50
N ALA A 59 -14.61 -2.12 -12.40
CA ALA A 59 -13.78 -1.33 -11.50
C ALA A 59 -12.51 -0.80 -12.19
N LEU A 60 -11.82 -1.65 -12.94
CA LEU A 60 -10.62 -1.25 -13.68
C LEU A 60 -10.94 -0.20 -14.74
N ARG A 61 -12.02 -0.39 -15.51
CA ARG A 61 -12.48 0.58 -16.50
C ARG A 61 -12.76 1.94 -15.87
N PHE A 62 -13.51 1.96 -14.76
CA PHE A 62 -13.79 3.22 -14.05
C PHE A 62 -12.51 3.92 -13.58
N LEU A 63 -11.59 3.18 -12.95
CA LEU A 63 -10.32 3.72 -12.47
C LEU A 63 -9.45 4.27 -13.61
N TRP A 64 -9.35 3.55 -14.72
CA TRP A 64 -8.43 3.89 -15.81
C TRP A 64 -8.95 4.98 -16.74
N ASP A 65 -10.26 4.99 -16.99
CA ASP A 65 -10.91 5.97 -17.86
C ASP A 65 -11.17 7.28 -17.11
N GLN A 66 -11.70 7.21 -15.88
CA GLN A 66 -12.11 8.41 -15.13
C GLN A 66 -10.99 8.99 -14.26
N ARG A 67 -10.05 8.16 -13.81
CA ARG A 67 -8.97 8.53 -12.87
C ARG A 67 -9.50 9.31 -11.65
N PRO A 68 -10.51 8.76 -10.95
CA PRO A 68 -11.22 9.46 -9.91
C PRO A 68 -10.31 9.77 -8.72
N THR A 69 -10.64 10.82 -7.97
CA THR A 69 -10.19 10.95 -6.58
C THR A 69 -10.66 9.74 -5.76
N TYR A 70 -10.05 9.52 -4.60
CA TYR A 70 -10.43 8.37 -3.78
C TYR A 70 -11.89 8.46 -3.28
N LEU A 71 -12.41 9.66 -3.04
CA LEU A 71 -13.80 9.85 -2.61
C LEU A 71 -14.79 9.57 -3.76
N GLU A 72 -14.51 10.06 -4.96
CA GLU A 72 -15.31 9.73 -6.16
C GLU A 72 -15.30 8.22 -6.44
N PHE A 73 -14.18 7.54 -6.17
CA PHE A 73 -14.12 6.09 -6.26
C PHE A 73 -14.98 5.38 -5.21
N GLU A 74 -14.98 5.82 -3.95
CA GLU A 74 -15.87 5.25 -2.92
C GLU A 74 -17.35 5.53 -3.21
N GLU A 75 -17.68 6.70 -3.75
CA GLU A 75 -19.03 7.01 -4.21
C GLU A 75 -19.47 6.04 -5.31
N TRP A 76 -18.61 5.80 -6.30
CA TRP A 76 -18.87 4.82 -7.36
C TRP A 76 -19.01 3.39 -6.81
N VAL A 77 -18.13 2.97 -5.88
CA VAL A 77 -18.21 1.67 -5.21
C VAL A 77 -19.53 1.51 -4.46
N THR A 78 -20.03 2.57 -3.82
CA THR A 78 -21.30 2.56 -3.10
C THR A 78 -22.49 2.45 -4.06
N ALA A 79 -22.38 3.02 -5.26
CA ALA A 79 -23.43 2.97 -6.28
C ALA A 79 -23.49 1.61 -7.01
N GLU A 80 -22.35 1.02 -7.34
CA GLU A 80 -22.27 -0.24 -8.11
C GLU A 80 -22.22 -1.51 -7.24
N GLY A 81 -21.69 -1.39 -6.02
CA GLY A 81 -21.52 -2.52 -5.11
C GLY A 81 -22.83 -2.97 -4.46
N THR A 82 -22.95 -4.29 -4.23
CA THR A 82 -24.11 -4.91 -3.57
C THR A 82 -23.67 -5.76 -2.37
N TYR A 83 -23.08 -5.08 -1.39
CA TYR A 83 -22.47 -5.71 -0.22
C TYR A 83 -23.25 -5.48 1.06
N GLU A 84 -23.19 -6.49 1.94
CA GLU A 84 -23.70 -6.37 3.30
C GLU A 84 -22.62 -5.75 4.20
N PRO A 85 -22.94 -4.77 5.07
CA PRO A 85 -21.98 -4.15 5.99
C PRO A 85 -21.17 -5.18 6.83
N ASN A 86 -21.80 -6.29 7.18
CA ASN A 86 -21.15 -7.39 7.91
C ASN A 86 -20.03 -8.09 7.12
N ARG A 87 -20.07 -8.07 5.78
CA ARG A 87 -18.95 -8.60 4.96
C ARG A 87 -17.71 -7.73 5.11
N ILE A 88 -17.86 -6.40 5.12
CA ILE A 88 -16.74 -5.47 5.34
C ILE A 88 -16.11 -5.71 6.72
N VAL A 89 -16.93 -5.87 7.76
CA VAL A 89 -16.41 -6.17 9.11
C VAL A 89 -15.63 -7.48 9.15
N ARG A 90 -16.15 -8.54 8.50
CA ARG A 90 -15.46 -9.84 8.43
C ARG A 90 -14.18 -9.76 7.61
N TRP A 91 -14.20 -9.04 6.49
CA TRP A 91 -13.03 -8.77 5.65
C TRP A 91 -11.93 -8.06 6.43
N ASN A 92 -12.23 -6.93 7.06
CA ASN A 92 -11.22 -6.19 7.81
C ASN A 92 -10.63 -7.03 8.95
N LYS A 93 -11.47 -7.81 9.65
CA LYS A 93 -11.02 -8.73 10.71
C LYS A 93 -10.14 -9.86 10.17
N SER A 94 -10.38 -10.36 8.95
CA SER A 94 -9.60 -11.45 8.38
C SER A 94 -8.21 -11.02 7.92
N LEU A 95 -7.99 -9.73 7.65
CA LEU A 95 -6.69 -9.21 7.19
C LEU A 95 -5.64 -9.14 8.30
N VAL A 96 -6.04 -8.81 9.53
CA VAL A 96 -5.14 -8.59 10.67
C VAL A 96 -4.32 -9.84 11.04
N PRO A 97 -4.91 -11.05 11.19
CA PRO A 97 -4.17 -12.24 11.59
C PRO A 97 -3.46 -12.94 10.43
N ARG A 98 -3.39 -12.34 9.22
CA ARG A 98 -2.77 -13.00 8.07
C ARG A 98 -1.29 -13.20 8.30
N THR A 99 -0.83 -14.42 8.03
CA THR A 99 0.58 -14.78 8.09
C THR A 99 1.06 -15.33 6.75
N HIS A 100 2.34 -15.13 6.45
CA HIS A 100 3.05 -15.90 5.45
C HIS A 100 3.41 -17.25 6.09
N TYR A 101 2.64 -18.28 5.76
CA TYR A 101 2.83 -19.63 6.31
C TYR A 101 3.62 -20.56 5.37
N ARG A 102 3.82 -20.15 4.12
CA ARG A 102 4.59 -20.93 3.16
C ARG A 102 6.08 -20.59 3.30
N PRO A 103 6.97 -21.58 3.48
CA PRO A 103 8.40 -21.34 3.63
C PRO A 103 8.99 -20.53 2.47
N ASP A 104 8.61 -20.84 1.23
CA ASP A 104 9.08 -20.13 0.04
C ASP A 104 8.77 -18.63 0.08
N LYS A 105 7.59 -18.26 0.58
CA LYS A 105 7.19 -16.85 0.70
C LYS A 105 7.93 -16.12 1.83
N ILE A 106 8.22 -16.82 2.93
CA ILE A 106 9.03 -16.27 4.02
C ILE A 106 10.46 -16.04 3.53
N ASP A 107 11.06 -17.04 2.88
CA ASP A 107 12.43 -16.96 2.38
C ASP A 107 12.61 -15.82 1.37
N GLU A 108 11.67 -15.68 0.43
CA GLU A 108 11.60 -14.56 -0.51
C GLU A 108 11.56 -13.22 0.25
N THR A 109 10.60 -13.06 1.17
CA THR A 109 10.38 -11.76 1.82
C THR A 109 11.52 -11.38 2.76
N TYR A 110 12.09 -12.34 3.48
CA TYR A 110 13.25 -12.12 4.36
C TYR A 110 14.50 -11.78 3.54
N GLY A 111 14.73 -12.50 2.43
CA GLY A 111 15.81 -12.21 1.50
C GLY A 111 15.73 -10.78 0.96
N ASP A 112 14.53 -10.37 0.52
CA ASP A 112 14.30 -9.04 -0.04
C ASP A 112 14.56 -7.90 0.95
N ILE A 113 14.30 -8.10 2.25
CA ILE A 113 14.51 -7.08 3.29
C ILE A 113 15.85 -7.21 4.02
N GLY A 114 16.66 -8.24 3.69
CA GLY A 114 17.97 -8.50 4.28
C GLY A 114 17.94 -9.09 5.70
N TRP A 115 16.88 -9.83 6.05
CA TRP A 115 16.78 -10.53 7.33
C TRP A 115 17.35 -11.94 7.26
N SER A 116 17.85 -12.45 8.40
CA SER A 116 18.41 -13.80 8.48
C SER A 116 17.33 -14.86 8.38
N LEU A 117 17.57 -15.88 7.55
CA LEU A 117 16.71 -17.07 7.44
C LEU A 117 16.97 -18.10 8.55
N GLU A 118 18.03 -17.93 9.34
CA GLU A 118 18.37 -18.86 10.43
C GLU A 118 17.35 -18.81 11.57
N GLU A 119 16.68 -17.66 11.77
CA GLU A 119 15.66 -17.47 12.79
C GLU A 119 14.49 -16.61 12.27
N VAL A 120 13.37 -17.27 11.95
CA VAL A 120 12.13 -16.62 11.54
C VAL A 120 11.38 -16.13 12.77
N THR A 121 11.43 -14.82 13.05
CA THR A 121 10.84 -14.18 14.25
C THR A 121 9.53 -13.46 13.96
N GLU A 122 9.24 -13.18 12.70
CA GLU A 122 8.03 -12.49 12.24
C GLU A 122 7.43 -13.23 11.04
N VAL A 123 6.10 -13.39 11.06
CA VAL A 123 5.34 -14.11 10.02
C VAL A 123 4.11 -13.33 9.56
N SER A 124 3.80 -12.18 10.16
CA SER A 124 2.70 -11.30 9.78
C SER A 124 2.82 -10.88 8.32
N ALA A 125 1.88 -11.34 7.48
CA ALA A 125 1.87 -11.01 6.07
C ALA A 125 1.69 -9.50 5.86
N VAL A 126 0.98 -8.81 6.77
CA VAL A 126 0.81 -7.36 6.69
C VAL A 126 2.13 -6.64 6.93
N LEU A 127 2.84 -6.97 8.01
CA LEU A 127 4.09 -6.29 8.34
C LEU A 127 5.17 -6.62 7.30
N LEU A 128 5.32 -7.90 6.94
CA LEU A 128 6.30 -8.35 5.97
C LEU A 128 6.08 -7.70 4.59
N ASN A 129 4.84 -7.60 4.11
CA ASN A 129 4.55 -6.90 2.84
C ASN A 129 4.88 -5.41 2.93
N CYS A 130 4.60 -4.76 4.07
CA CYS A 130 4.99 -3.36 4.27
C CYS A 130 6.52 -3.20 4.19
N LEU A 131 7.27 -4.04 4.92
CA LEU A 131 8.73 -3.98 4.91
C LEU A 131 9.33 -4.21 3.52
N GLN A 132 8.78 -5.18 2.78
CA GLN A 132 9.17 -5.45 1.39
C GLN A 132 8.93 -4.23 0.50
N ASP A 133 7.73 -3.64 0.55
CA ASP A 133 7.41 -2.42 -0.22
C ASP A 133 8.33 -1.24 0.15
N TRP A 134 8.62 -1.06 1.44
CA TRP A 134 9.46 0.04 1.92
C TRP A 134 10.91 -0.15 1.46
N HIS A 135 11.40 -1.39 1.49
CA HIS A 135 12.74 -1.74 1.01
C HIS A 135 12.85 -1.53 -0.50
N LEU A 136 11.89 -2.03 -1.28
CA LEU A 136 11.82 -1.85 -2.73
C LEU A 136 11.77 -0.36 -3.10
N PHE A 137 10.91 0.41 -2.42
CA PHE A 137 10.84 1.86 -2.63
C PHE A 137 12.18 2.53 -2.32
N HIS A 138 12.79 2.18 -1.19
CA HIS A 138 14.07 2.76 -0.81
C HIS A 138 15.18 2.43 -1.82
N GLY A 139 15.25 1.19 -2.30
CA GLY A 139 16.19 0.76 -3.34
C GLY A 139 16.01 1.55 -4.64
N ARG A 140 14.76 1.68 -5.12
CA ARG A 140 14.44 2.38 -6.38
C ARG A 140 14.63 3.90 -6.31
N VAL A 141 14.58 4.50 -5.12
CA VAL A 141 14.54 5.97 -4.96
C VAL A 141 15.79 6.55 -4.30
N PHE A 142 16.37 5.87 -3.30
CA PHE A 142 17.44 6.42 -2.48
C PHE A 142 18.79 5.73 -2.66
N ALA A 143 18.84 4.53 -3.24
CA ALA A 143 20.10 3.82 -3.44
C ALA A 143 21.07 4.58 -4.37
N PRO A 144 22.39 4.38 -4.24
CA PRO A 144 23.36 4.99 -5.14
C PRO A 144 23.07 4.64 -6.61
N GLY A 145 22.98 5.67 -7.46
CA GLY A 145 22.69 5.49 -8.89
C GLY A 145 21.22 5.22 -9.24
N ALA A 146 20.33 5.20 -8.25
CA ALA A 146 18.90 5.06 -8.47
C ALA A 146 18.32 6.31 -9.16
N PRO A 147 17.26 6.16 -9.98
CA PRO A 147 16.67 7.27 -10.75
C PRO A 147 16.06 8.37 -9.87
N GLY A 148 15.71 8.05 -8.62
CA GLY A 148 15.07 9.00 -7.70
C GLY A 148 13.60 9.25 -8.03
N LEU A 149 13.06 10.37 -7.55
CA LEU A 149 11.71 10.82 -7.88
C LEU A 149 11.76 11.94 -8.92
N SER A 150 10.75 11.98 -9.80
CA SER A 150 10.59 13.03 -10.81
C SER A 150 10.13 14.38 -10.24
N GLY A 151 9.69 14.41 -8.98
CA GLY A 151 9.27 15.62 -8.30
C GLY A 151 8.87 15.38 -6.84
N PRO A 152 8.47 16.44 -6.13
CA PRO A 152 8.00 16.33 -4.75
C PRO A 152 6.73 15.49 -4.63
N VAL A 153 6.63 14.69 -3.56
CA VAL A 153 5.50 13.79 -3.30
C VAL A 153 4.99 13.92 -1.87
N ALA A 154 3.69 13.66 -1.69
CA ALA A 154 3.12 13.46 -0.38
C ALA A 154 3.46 12.05 0.13
N PRO A 155 3.83 11.87 1.41
CA PRO A 155 4.13 10.56 1.96
C PRO A 155 2.85 9.70 2.06
N ALA A 156 2.89 8.54 1.41
CA ALA A 156 1.77 7.59 1.35
C ALA A 156 1.74 6.56 2.49
N LEU A 157 2.80 6.45 3.31
CA LEU A 157 2.79 5.63 4.53
C LEU A 157 1.84 6.20 5.56
N SER A 158 0.87 5.43 6.04
CA SER A 158 -0.15 5.91 6.97
C SER A 158 0.39 6.21 8.36
N SER A 159 -0.34 7.04 9.11
CA SER A 159 -0.06 7.33 10.52
C SER A 159 -0.15 6.09 11.41
N ILE A 160 -0.95 5.10 11.01
CA ILE A 160 -1.19 3.87 11.77
C ILE A 160 -0.21 2.76 11.44
N ASP A 161 0.62 2.92 10.42
CA ASP A 161 1.59 1.92 10.02
C ASP A 161 2.68 1.76 11.08
N ARG A 162 3.10 0.52 11.30
CA ARG A 162 4.07 0.11 12.32
C ARG A 162 5.18 -0.67 11.65
N GLY A 163 6.41 -0.39 12.05
CA GLY A 163 7.57 -1.25 11.75
C GLY A 163 7.76 -2.32 12.82
N PRO A 164 8.92 -3.02 12.83
CA PRO A 164 9.22 -4.08 13.78
C PRO A 164 9.20 -3.64 15.25
N LEU A 165 9.45 -2.36 15.51
CA LEU A 165 9.38 -1.77 16.86
C LEU A 165 7.95 -1.56 17.37
N GLY A 166 6.92 -1.81 16.55
CA GLY A 166 5.52 -1.64 16.94
C GLY A 166 5.04 -0.19 17.10
N ILE A 167 5.90 0.79 16.85
CA ILE A 167 5.60 2.22 17.03
C ILE A 167 4.86 2.78 15.81
N CYS A 168 3.61 3.22 16.00
CA CYS A 168 2.86 3.98 15.00
C CYS A 168 3.60 5.28 14.63
N GLN A 169 3.33 5.84 13.45
CA GLN A 169 3.95 7.06 12.93
C GLN A 169 5.46 6.98 12.64
N LEU A 170 6.22 6.09 13.31
CA LEU A 170 7.66 5.99 13.10
C LEU A 170 8.03 5.74 11.62
N PRO A 171 7.38 4.81 10.88
CA PRO A 171 7.64 4.64 9.45
C PRO A 171 7.31 5.89 8.63
N ARG A 172 6.17 6.54 8.92
CA ARG A 172 5.77 7.77 8.22
C ARG A 172 6.76 8.92 8.47
N THR A 173 7.23 9.07 9.71
CA THR A 173 8.24 10.06 10.11
C THR A 173 9.58 9.81 9.44
N TRP A 174 10.02 8.55 9.35
CA TRP A 174 11.21 8.16 8.59
C TRP A 174 11.09 8.61 7.13
N LEU A 175 10.00 8.23 6.43
CA LEU A 175 9.81 8.58 5.03
C LEU A 175 9.76 10.10 4.81
N LYS A 176 9.03 10.85 5.66
CA LYS A 176 9.00 12.32 5.63
C LYS A 176 10.40 12.91 5.71
N THR A 177 11.23 12.38 6.61
CA THR A 177 12.60 12.85 6.84
C THR A 177 13.49 12.56 5.63
N CYS A 178 13.41 11.35 5.06
CA CYS A 178 14.14 10.97 3.86
C CYS A 178 13.75 11.82 2.64
N LEU A 179 12.45 12.02 2.41
CA LEU A 179 11.95 12.88 1.33
C LEU A 179 12.42 14.33 1.50
N ARG A 180 12.33 14.88 2.71
CA ARG A 180 12.81 16.25 3.01
C ARG A 180 14.30 16.40 2.73
N ALA A 181 15.12 15.43 3.18
CA ALA A 181 16.57 15.47 2.99
C ALA A 181 16.99 15.49 1.51
N ARG A 182 16.13 15.01 0.60
CA ARG A 182 16.35 15.05 -0.84
C ARG A 182 15.59 16.17 -1.57
N GLY A 183 14.84 17.02 -0.84
CA GLY A 183 14.00 18.06 -1.45
C GLY A 183 12.75 17.51 -2.17
N TRP A 184 12.34 16.28 -1.86
CA TRP A 184 11.21 15.58 -2.48
C TRP A 184 9.95 15.53 -1.61
N LEU A 185 9.96 16.16 -0.44
CA LEU A 185 8.72 16.29 0.33
C LEU A 185 7.86 17.38 -0.33
N HIS A 186 6.59 17.08 -0.60
CA HIS A 186 5.65 18.07 -1.14
C HIS A 186 5.62 19.34 -0.29
N LEU A 187 5.61 20.51 -0.93
CA LEU A 187 5.77 21.82 -0.28
C LEU A 187 4.71 22.09 0.80
N ASP A 188 3.47 21.71 0.52
CA ASP A 188 2.35 21.88 1.46
C ASP A 188 2.31 20.82 2.57
N TYR A 189 3.23 19.85 2.56
CA TYR A 189 3.21 18.77 3.53
C TYR A 189 4.00 19.15 4.81
N PRO A 190 3.40 19.07 6.00
CA PRO A 190 4.05 19.52 7.24
C PRO A 190 5.29 18.68 7.51
N HIS A 191 6.39 19.34 7.85
CA HIS A 191 7.66 18.69 8.16
C HIS A 191 7.69 18.24 9.62
N CYS A 192 8.67 17.41 9.99
CA CYS A 192 8.81 16.91 11.36
C CYS A 192 9.42 17.93 12.33
N ALA A 193 9.72 19.16 11.88
CA ALA A 193 10.36 20.19 12.72
C ALA A 193 9.37 21.14 13.40
N ASP A 194 8.09 21.13 12.99
CA ASP A 194 7.09 22.10 13.44
C ASP A 194 6.09 21.52 14.46
N GLY A 195 6.39 20.35 15.04
CA GLY A 195 5.50 19.60 15.94
C GLY A 195 6.16 19.16 17.23
#